data_AF-A0A9W8G599-F1
#
_entry.id   AF-A0A9W8G599-F1
#
_cell.length_a   1.000
_cell.length_b   1.000
_cell.length_c   1.000
_cell.angle_alpha   90.00
_cell.angle_beta   90.00
_cell.angle_gamma   90.00
#
_symmetry.space_group_name_H-M   'P 1'
#
loop_
_entity.id
_entity.type
_entity.pdbx_description
1 polymer ?
#
loop_
_entity_poly.entity_id
_entity_poly.type
_entity_poly.pdbx_seq_one_letter_code
_entity_poly.pdbx_strand_id
1 'polypeptide(L)'
;MTDGAESNKRAAPATGFGPNTSDILKRARKPTDHAEECDDVECKGCASGAIVFDSDILNLSAGELVAIAEQEEEDGASNSVVNKLYETALDRYAGEVSLAHARALLQFAEYVGYREFASEALKLAEKVLVEDNMGKARQLLIQGRAHMLLVCLDPTNWCDPRDGSSDEDSEHCRTAVLSAADKETLDRGIEEVSHAQNLLFATQEYGSTALSAAKSTMLSLLALHERHSLVSHLRIAIMNCALEFAYSVTGWCMGSDSAATHNSSSNSNSDMCLLACKISVAWALAAAESTADGEQIKTRVAPAVKYLEAHTAASAASCKLYAQLLIVLSSILEDEDEVISAYESAIDALKQAHKLRPDDEDVICQLEDMGVEL
;
A
#
# COMPACT_ATOMS: atom_id res chain seq x y z
N MET A 1 3.28 31.88 -57.28
CA MET A 1 3.66 32.95 -56.34
C MET A 1 2.47 33.20 -55.43
N THR A 2 2.40 32.44 -54.34
CA THR A 2 1.45 32.64 -53.25
C THR A 2 2.15 32.15 -51.99
N ASP A 3 2.53 33.13 -51.17
CA ASP A 3 3.08 33.00 -49.84
C ASP A 3 2.04 32.46 -48.84
N GLY A 4 2.53 31.94 -47.71
CA GLY A 4 1.75 31.88 -46.47
C GLY A 4 1.80 30.55 -45.73
N ALA A 5 2.91 30.25 -45.06
CA ALA A 5 2.97 29.20 -44.04
C ALA A 5 2.79 29.85 -42.65
N GLU A 6 1.63 29.65 -42.01
CA GLU A 6 1.38 30.06 -40.63
C GLU A 6 1.78 28.94 -39.66
N SER A 7 2.74 29.23 -38.79
CA SER A 7 3.18 28.35 -37.70
C SER A 7 2.31 28.55 -36.45
N ASN A 8 1.55 27.53 -36.07
CA ASN A 8 0.84 27.48 -34.78
C ASN A 8 1.83 27.19 -33.63
N LYS A 9 2.19 28.22 -32.87
CA LYS A 9 2.86 28.07 -31.57
C LYS A 9 1.81 27.80 -30.48
N ARG A 10 1.82 26.58 -29.93
CA ARG A 10 1.08 26.23 -28.70
C ARG A 10 1.75 26.93 -27.50
N ALA A 11 1.00 27.75 -26.78
CA ALA A 11 1.37 28.25 -25.48
C ALA A 11 1.22 27.15 -24.43
N ALA A 12 2.23 26.96 -23.58
CA ALA A 12 2.16 26.11 -22.40
C ALA A 12 1.36 26.81 -21.28
N PRO A 13 0.61 26.08 -20.44
CA PRO A 13 -0.11 26.67 -19.31
C PRO A 13 0.87 27.07 -18.21
N ALA A 14 0.74 28.30 -17.72
CA ALA A 14 1.47 28.81 -16.58
C ALA A 14 1.01 28.09 -15.31
N THR A 15 1.90 27.31 -14.71
CA THR A 15 1.74 26.76 -13.36
C THR A 15 1.91 27.90 -12.35
N GLY A 16 0.85 28.18 -11.59
CA GLY A 16 0.87 29.16 -10.51
C GLY A 16 1.80 28.70 -9.39
N PHE A 17 2.75 29.57 -9.04
CA PHE A 17 3.71 29.37 -7.96
C PHE A 17 2.98 29.32 -6.60
N GLY A 18 3.31 28.28 -5.83
CA GLY A 18 2.99 28.16 -4.41
C GLY A 18 3.78 29.17 -3.56
N PRO A 19 3.71 29.05 -2.22
CA PRO A 19 4.25 30.03 -1.28
C PRO A 19 5.75 30.34 -1.53
N ASN A 20 6.13 31.61 -1.41
CA ASN A 20 7.48 32.13 -1.62
C ASN A 20 8.53 31.34 -0.81
N THR A 21 9.36 30.55 -1.51
CA THR A 21 10.49 29.78 -0.94
C THR A 21 11.55 30.65 -0.26
N SER A 22 11.65 31.93 -0.65
CA SER A 22 12.62 32.88 -0.09
C SER A 22 12.43 33.21 1.39
N ASP A 23 11.26 32.91 1.98
CA ASP A 23 10.98 33.16 3.40
C ASP A 23 11.33 31.97 4.30
N ILE A 24 11.54 30.77 3.75
CA ILE A 24 11.84 29.55 4.51
C ILE A 24 13.28 29.57 5.05
N LEU A 25 14.23 30.20 4.34
CA LEU A 25 15.67 30.12 4.67
C LEU A 25 16.25 31.36 5.38
N LYS A 26 15.46 32.41 5.62
CA LYS A 26 15.97 33.66 6.22
C LYS A 26 16.15 33.64 7.75
N ARG A 27 16.10 32.48 8.42
CA ARG A 27 16.30 32.41 9.88
C ARG A 27 17.44 31.49 10.32
N ALA A 28 18.37 32.15 11.03
CA ALA A 28 19.25 31.66 12.08
C ALA A 28 20.56 30.95 11.68
N ARG A 29 21.59 31.74 11.37
CA ARG A 29 22.89 31.50 12.01
C ARG A 29 22.78 31.98 13.45
N LYS A 30 22.83 31.10 14.44
CA LYS A 30 23.10 31.52 15.83
C LYS A 30 24.53 32.09 15.85
N PRO A 31 24.76 33.32 16.34
CA PRO A 31 26.08 33.96 16.31
C PRO A 31 27.15 33.31 17.22
N THR A 32 26.89 32.14 17.80
CA THR A 32 27.69 31.61 18.93
C THR A 32 28.50 30.35 18.62
N ASP A 33 28.35 29.73 17.44
CA ASP A 33 29.04 28.47 17.14
C ASP A 33 30.26 28.71 16.24
N HIS A 34 31.32 29.22 16.86
CA HIS A 34 32.68 29.13 16.30
C HIS A 34 33.31 27.78 16.67
N ALA A 35 34.30 27.31 15.91
CA ALA A 35 35.20 26.26 16.41
C ALA A 35 35.77 26.70 17.76
N GLU A 36 35.95 25.78 18.72
CA GLU A 36 36.59 26.10 20.02
C GLU A 36 38.00 26.72 19.86
N GLU A 37 38.63 26.55 18.69
CA GLU A 37 39.97 27.06 18.35
C GLU A 37 39.95 28.30 17.42
N CYS A 38 38.79 28.93 17.19
CA CYS A 38 38.68 30.05 16.27
C CYS A 38 38.92 31.39 16.98
N ASP A 39 40.18 31.85 16.96
CA ASP A 39 40.63 33.08 17.63
C ASP A 39 40.42 34.37 16.80
N ASP A 40 39.81 34.25 15.61
CA ASP A 40 39.62 35.39 14.71
C ASP A 40 38.33 36.17 15.04
N VAL A 41 38.53 37.38 15.57
CA VAL A 41 37.47 38.29 16.06
C VAL A 41 36.60 38.83 14.92
N GLU A 42 37.07 38.79 13.67
CA GLU A 42 36.30 39.17 12.49
C GLU A 42 35.80 37.96 11.69
N CYS A 43 35.98 36.74 12.21
CA CYS A 43 35.59 35.53 11.50
C CYS A 43 34.08 35.47 11.31
N LYS A 44 33.61 35.57 10.06
CA LYS A 44 32.17 35.47 9.72
C LYS A 44 31.65 34.03 9.62
N GLY A 45 32.41 33.05 10.12
CA GLY A 45 32.08 31.63 10.13
C GLY A 45 33.26 30.75 9.75
N CYS A 46 34.08 30.38 10.73
CA CYS A 46 35.08 29.33 10.60
C CYS A 46 34.33 27.99 10.43
N ALA A 47 34.62 27.30 9.34
CA ALA A 47 33.83 26.26 8.68
C ALA A 47 33.72 24.90 9.41
N SER A 48 33.73 24.90 10.75
CA SER A 48 33.57 23.69 11.58
C SER A 48 32.19 23.58 12.23
N GLY A 49 31.35 24.61 12.12
CA GLY A 49 29.93 24.48 12.45
C GLY A 49 29.25 23.67 11.36
N ALA A 50 28.80 22.45 11.68
CA ALA A 50 27.93 21.70 10.77
C ALA A 50 26.76 22.59 10.36
N ILE A 51 26.56 22.80 9.06
CA ILE A 51 25.35 23.47 8.57
C ILE A 51 24.21 22.51 8.87
N VAL A 52 23.46 22.80 9.94
CA VAL A 52 22.26 22.07 10.31
C VAL A 52 21.11 22.70 9.57
N PHE A 53 20.51 21.93 8.67
CA PHE A 53 19.28 22.32 8.01
C PHE A 53 18.10 22.18 8.97
N ASP A 54 17.12 23.08 8.85
CA ASP A 54 15.84 22.92 9.53
C ASP A 54 15.13 21.65 9.03
N SER A 55 14.25 21.10 9.87
CA SER A 55 13.49 19.88 9.58
C SER A 55 12.72 19.94 8.27
N ASP A 56 12.33 21.13 7.84
CA ASP A 56 11.54 21.34 6.63
C ASP A 56 12.34 21.05 5.36
N ILE A 57 13.65 21.34 5.38
CA ILE A 57 14.56 21.05 4.25
C ILE A 57 14.84 19.55 4.17
N LEU A 58 14.94 18.86 5.30
CA LEU A 58 15.18 17.41 5.35
C LEU A 58 14.02 16.59 4.78
N ASN A 59 12.83 17.18 4.70
CA ASN A 59 11.65 16.55 4.11
C ASN A 59 11.56 16.71 2.58
N LEU A 60 12.44 17.51 1.98
CA LEU A 60 12.44 17.73 0.54
C LEU A 60 12.98 16.53 -0.24
N SER A 61 12.50 16.37 -1.46
CA SER A 61 13.06 15.42 -2.42
C SER A 61 14.44 15.86 -2.90
N ALA A 62 15.22 14.91 -3.43
CA ALA A 62 16.52 15.23 -4.01
C ALA A 62 16.44 16.32 -5.10
N GLY A 63 15.39 16.29 -5.93
CA GLY A 63 15.16 17.29 -6.97
C GLY A 63 14.83 18.68 -6.44
N GLU A 64 14.05 18.76 -5.35
CA GLU A 64 13.74 20.04 -4.69
C GLU A 64 14.98 20.62 -4.01
N LEU A 65 15.82 19.79 -3.38
CA LEU A 65 17.08 20.23 -2.79
C LEU A 65 18.05 20.80 -3.84
N VAL A 66 18.12 20.18 -5.03
CA VAL A 66 18.89 20.70 -6.17
C VAL A 66 18.35 22.06 -6.61
N ALA A 67 17.03 22.20 -6.77
CA ALA A 67 16.42 23.46 -7.16
C ALA A 67 16.68 24.58 -6.13
N ILE A 68 16.67 24.26 -4.83
CA ILE A 68 17.03 25.23 -3.78
C ILE A 68 18.52 25.56 -3.84
N ALA A 69 19.39 24.58 -4.08
CA ALA A 69 20.83 24.82 -4.21
C ALA A 69 21.13 25.78 -5.38
N GLU A 70 20.48 25.58 -6.53
CA GLU A 70 20.58 26.45 -7.70
C GLU A 70 20.07 27.87 -7.41
N GLN A 71 18.91 27.98 -6.75
CA GLN A 71 18.35 29.28 -6.36
C GLN A 71 19.25 30.04 -5.39
N GLU A 72 19.81 29.36 -4.38
CA GLU A 72 20.72 29.97 -3.40
C GLU A 72 22.05 30.38 -4.06
N GLU A 73 22.53 29.64 -5.07
CA GLU A 73 23.69 30.04 -5.87
C GLU A 73 23.40 31.32 -6.67
N GLU A 74 22.24 31.42 -7.31
CA GLU A 74 21.79 32.63 -8.03
C GLU A 74 21.63 33.85 -7.10
N ASP A 75 21.15 33.63 -5.87
CA ASP A 75 20.97 34.66 -4.85
C ASP A 75 22.30 35.07 -4.16
N GLY A 76 23.41 34.43 -4.52
CA GLY A 76 24.75 34.74 -4.01
C GLY A 76 25.01 34.22 -2.60
N ALA A 77 24.37 33.11 -2.21
CA ALA A 77 24.65 32.43 -0.97
C ALA A 77 26.10 31.91 -0.91
N SER A 78 26.58 31.60 0.29
CA SER A 78 27.94 31.06 0.45
C SER A 78 28.06 29.66 -0.16
N ASN A 79 29.13 29.40 -0.91
CA ASN A 79 29.42 28.09 -1.52
C ASN A 79 29.30 26.90 -0.56
N SER A 80 29.55 27.09 0.74
CA SER A 80 29.40 26.03 1.75
C SER A 80 27.95 25.58 1.92
N VAL A 81 26.98 26.49 1.86
CA VAL A 81 25.54 26.19 1.96
C VAL A 81 25.08 25.46 0.70
N VAL A 82 25.43 26.00 -0.48
CA VAL A 82 25.12 25.40 -1.78
C VAL A 82 25.71 23.99 -1.89
N ASN A 83 27.00 23.82 -1.56
CA ASN A 83 27.65 22.50 -1.57
C ASN A 83 26.97 21.53 -0.59
N LYS A 84 26.57 21.99 0.60
CA LYS A 84 25.89 21.13 1.56
C LYS A 84 24.51 20.70 1.07
N LEU A 85 23.76 21.59 0.40
CA LEU A 85 22.48 21.25 -0.23
C LEU A 85 22.68 20.21 -1.34
N TYR A 86 23.71 20.35 -2.18
CA TYR A 86 24.03 19.35 -3.19
C TYR A 86 24.46 18.01 -2.60
N GLU A 87 25.30 17.99 -1.56
CA GLU A 87 25.68 16.76 -0.85
C GLU A 87 24.44 16.05 -0.27
N THR A 88 23.58 16.80 0.43
CA THR A 88 22.34 16.24 0.97
C THR A 88 21.41 15.75 -0.13
N ALA A 89 21.34 16.45 -1.27
CA ALA A 89 20.58 16.00 -2.44
C ALA A 89 21.14 14.70 -3.04
N LEU A 90 22.48 14.55 -3.11
CA LEU A 90 23.12 13.34 -3.60
C LEU A 90 22.87 12.14 -2.69
N ASP A 91 22.99 12.31 -1.37
CA ASP A 91 22.69 11.27 -0.38
C ASP A 91 21.21 10.85 -0.48
N ARG A 92 20.32 11.84 -0.62
CA ARG A 92 18.88 11.61 -0.80
C ARG A 92 18.58 10.86 -2.09
N TYR A 93 19.20 11.25 -3.21
CA TYR A 93 19.04 10.59 -4.50
C TYR A 93 19.51 9.14 -4.45
N ALA A 94 20.66 8.87 -3.82
CA ALA A 94 21.17 7.52 -3.63
C ALA A 94 20.19 6.65 -2.82
N GLY A 95 19.58 7.22 -1.77
CA GLY A 95 18.53 6.57 -0.99
C GLY A 95 17.27 6.28 -1.79
N GLU A 96 16.75 7.27 -2.54
CA GLU A 96 15.56 7.13 -3.39
C GLU A 96 15.76 6.05 -4.47
N VAL A 97 16.91 6.04 -5.14
CA VAL A 97 17.27 5.01 -6.14
C VAL A 97 17.36 3.63 -5.49
N SER A 98 17.94 3.52 -4.30
CA SER A 98 18.05 2.27 -3.56
C SER A 98 16.68 1.71 -3.17
N LEU A 99 15.75 2.55 -2.70
CA LEU A 99 14.38 2.14 -2.40
C LEU A 99 13.60 1.76 -3.67
N ALA A 100 13.78 2.49 -4.77
CA ALA A 100 13.16 2.14 -6.05
C ALA A 100 13.65 0.78 -6.56
N HIS A 101 14.96 0.51 -6.45
CA HIS A 101 15.55 -0.78 -6.80
C HIS A 101 15.03 -1.90 -5.88
N ALA A 102 15.01 -1.69 -4.56
CA ALA A 102 14.46 -2.64 -3.61
C ALA A 102 12.99 -2.98 -3.92
N ARG A 103 12.17 -1.98 -4.25
CA ARG A 103 10.79 -2.18 -4.69
C ARG A 103 10.69 -3.01 -5.97
N ALA A 104 11.54 -2.77 -6.96
CA ALA A 104 11.54 -3.52 -8.22
C ALA A 104 11.91 -5.00 -7.99
N LEU A 105 12.94 -5.26 -7.18
CA LEU A 105 13.32 -6.62 -6.77
C LEU A 105 12.17 -7.33 -6.05
N LEU A 106 11.48 -6.62 -5.16
CA LEU A 106 10.34 -7.16 -4.42
C LEU A 106 9.18 -7.54 -5.34
N GLN A 107 8.82 -6.65 -6.28
CA GLN A 107 7.80 -6.95 -7.30
C GLN A 107 8.18 -8.15 -8.17
N PHE A 108 9.47 -8.28 -8.51
CA PHE A 108 9.95 -9.42 -9.26
C PHE A 108 9.88 -10.71 -8.42
N ALA A 109 10.26 -10.65 -7.14
CA ALA A 109 10.13 -11.77 -6.20
C ALA A 109 8.67 -12.27 -6.06
N GLU A 110 7.71 -11.35 -6.04
CA GLU A 110 6.27 -11.66 -6.01
C GLU A 110 5.83 -12.39 -7.27
N TYR A 111 6.27 -11.90 -8.43
CA TYR A 111 5.90 -12.44 -9.73
C TYR A 111 6.54 -13.79 -10.03
N VAL A 112 7.86 -13.92 -9.84
CA VAL A 112 8.61 -15.15 -10.18
C VAL A 112 8.66 -16.16 -9.03
N GLY A 113 8.35 -15.74 -7.81
CA GLY A 113 8.46 -16.58 -6.62
C GLY A 113 9.90 -16.92 -6.22
N TYR A 114 10.85 -16.00 -6.41
CA TYR A 114 12.27 -16.24 -6.14
C TYR A 114 12.74 -15.52 -4.86
N ARG A 115 13.14 -16.31 -3.86
CA ARG A 115 13.39 -15.87 -2.48
C ARG A 115 14.55 -14.89 -2.37
N GLU A 116 15.57 -15.05 -3.20
CA GLU A 116 16.80 -14.28 -3.19
C GLU A 116 16.54 -12.81 -3.51
N PHE A 117 15.58 -12.52 -4.41
CA PHE A 117 15.20 -11.14 -4.71
C PHE A 117 14.51 -10.46 -3.53
N ALA A 118 13.70 -11.18 -2.76
CA ALA A 118 13.12 -10.65 -1.53
C ALA A 118 14.22 -10.37 -0.47
N SER A 119 15.21 -11.27 -0.36
CA SER A 119 16.36 -11.07 0.54
C SER A 119 17.22 -9.87 0.14
N GLU A 120 17.46 -9.68 -1.16
CA GLU A 120 18.23 -8.54 -1.66
C GLU A 120 17.47 -7.23 -1.51
N ALA A 121 16.16 -7.22 -1.77
CA ALA A 121 15.28 -6.07 -1.52
C ALA A 121 15.34 -5.64 -0.05
N LEU A 122 15.27 -6.60 0.89
CA LEU A 122 15.37 -6.33 2.32
C LEU A 122 16.70 -5.67 2.69
N LYS A 123 17.83 -6.24 2.22
CA LYS A 123 19.18 -5.70 2.47
C LYS A 123 19.36 -4.29 1.92
N LEU A 124 18.77 -3.99 0.75
CA LEU A 124 18.81 -2.64 0.19
C LEU A 124 17.98 -1.69 1.04
N ALA A 125 16.76 -2.07 1.41
CA ALA A 125 15.88 -1.24 2.22
C ALA A 125 16.49 -0.93 3.59
N GLU A 126 17.10 -1.90 4.29
CA GLU A 126 17.74 -1.71 5.59
C GLU A 126 18.92 -0.72 5.57
N LYS A 127 19.61 -0.59 4.43
CA LYS A 127 20.76 0.32 4.28
C LYS A 127 20.35 1.77 4.04
N VAL A 128 19.11 2.01 3.62
CA VAL A 128 18.65 3.38 3.36
C VAL A 128 18.36 4.07 4.69
N LEU A 129 19.12 5.12 4.99
CA LEU A 129 18.80 6.02 6.09
C LEU A 129 17.72 6.99 5.59
N VAL A 130 16.56 6.96 6.22
CA VAL A 130 15.44 7.82 5.87
C VAL A 130 14.97 8.59 7.09
N GLU A 131 15.04 9.91 7.01
CA GLU A 131 14.71 10.81 8.11
C GLU A 131 13.25 11.28 8.05
N ASP A 132 12.64 11.33 6.86
CA ASP A 132 11.25 11.75 6.69
C ASP A 132 10.25 10.60 6.90
N ASN A 133 9.07 10.94 7.43
CA ASN A 133 8.01 9.95 7.72
C ASN A 133 7.56 9.19 6.47
N MET A 134 7.46 9.84 5.31
CA MET A 134 6.97 9.21 4.09
C MET A 134 7.96 8.21 3.52
N GLY A 135 9.23 8.59 3.44
CA GLY A 135 10.30 7.71 3.02
C GLY A 135 10.50 6.57 4.03
N LYS A 136 10.38 6.84 5.34
CA LYS A 136 10.43 5.81 6.37
C LYS A 136 9.28 4.81 6.24
N ALA A 137 8.07 5.30 5.96
CA ALA A 137 6.93 4.44 5.68
C ALA A 137 7.17 3.57 4.43
N ARG A 138 7.69 4.13 3.34
CA ARG A 138 8.02 3.34 2.14
C ARG A 138 9.08 2.27 2.40
N GLN A 139 10.12 2.62 3.17
CA GLN A 139 11.14 1.67 3.60
C GLN A 139 10.51 0.51 4.35
N LEU A 140 9.73 0.81 5.40
CA LEU A 140 9.05 -0.20 6.22
C LEU A 140 8.06 -1.05 5.41
N LEU A 141 7.34 -0.49 4.44
CA LEU A 141 6.48 -1.28 3.53
C LEU A 141 7.28 -2.27 2.69
N ILE A 142 8.49 -1.90 2.23
CA ILE A 142 9.36 -2.81 1.48
C ILE A 142 9.88 -3.91 2.40
N GLN A 143 10.37 -3.55 3.59
CA GLN A 143 10.89 -4.50 4.58
C GLN A 143 9.80 -5.50 5.01
N GLY A 144 8.62 -5.01 5.36
CA GLY A 144 7.55 -5.86 5.87
C GLY A 144 7.05 -6.86 4.84
N ARG A 145 6.87 -6.41 3.59
CA ARG A 145 6.55 -7.29 2.46
C ARG A 145 7.66 -8.29 2.16
N ALA A 146 8.93 -7.88 2.23
CA ALA A 146 10.06 -8.78 2.01
C ALA A 146 10.10 -9.89 3.08
N HIS A 147 9.89 -9.55 4.36
CA HIS A 147 9.79 -10.53 5.43
C HIS A 147 8.65 -11.53 5.21
N MET A 148 7.45 -11.07 4.85
CA MET A 148 6.33 -11.96 4.54
C MET A 148 6.64 -12.89 3.34
N LEU A 149 7.25 -12.34 2.28
CA LEU A 149 7.67 -13.15 1.12
C LEU A 149 8.71 -14.20 1.46
N LEU A 150 9.68 -13.89 2.34
CA LEU A 150 10.71 -14.84 2.75
C LEU A 150 10.10 -16.06 3.47
N VAL A 151 9.01 -15.86 4.22
CA VAL A 151 8.24 -16.94 4.85
C VAL A 151 7.40 -17.69 3.82
N CYS A 152 6.69 -16.97 2.95
CA CYS A 152 5.81 -17.55 1.92
C CYS A 152 6.57 -18.34 0.84
N LEU A 153 7.83 -18.00 0.58
CA LEU A 153 8.69 -18.64 -0.41
C LEU A 153 9.54 -19.76 0.17
N ASP A 154 9.44 -20.03 1.47
CA ASP A 154 10.09 -21.19 2.05
C ASP A 154 9.26 -22.45 1.74
N PRO A 155 9.81 -23.44 1.00
CA PRO A 155 9.07 -24.65 0.63
C PRO A 155 8.60 -25.47 1.85
N THR A 156 9.21 -25.27 3.02
CA THR A 156 8.78 -25.92 4.26
C THR A 156 7.40 -25.43 4.76
N ASN A 157 6.96 -24.25 4.29
CA ASN A 157 5.67 -23.65 4.60
C ASN A 157 4.60 -23.96 3.53
N TRP A 158 4.90 -24.89 2.60
CA TRP A 158 3.99 -25.27 1.53
C TRP A 158 3.27 -26.59 1.86
N CYS A 159 1.97 -26.64 1.59
CA CYS A 159 1.23 -27.88 1.47
C CYS A 159 1.29 -28.32 0.00
N ASP A 160 1.93 -29.46 -0.32
CA ASP A 160 1.85 -30.04 -1.67
C ASP A 160 0.49 -30.75 -1.83
N PRO A 161 -0.44 -30.24 -2.66
CA PRO A 161 -1.72 -30.90 -2.90
C PRO A 161 -1.58 -32.25 -3.60
N ARG A 162 -0.40 -32.60 -4.14
CA ARG A 162 -0.11 -33.85 -4.83
C ARG A 162 0.49 -34.93 -3.94
N ASP A 163 0.94 -34.58 -2.74
CA ASP A 163 1.29 -35.56 -1.72
C ASP A 163 -0.01 -36.15 -1.18
N GLY A 164 -0.64 -36.98 -2.02
CA GLY A 164 -1.86 -37.73 -1.75
C GLY A 164 -1.62 -38.86 -0.76
N SER A 165 -1.02 -38.56 0.39
CA SER A 165 -1.03 -39.45 1.54
C SER A 165 -2.50 -39.70 1.89
N SER A 166 -2.94 -40.92 1.59
CA SER A 166 -4.29 -41.42 1.68
C SER A 166 -4.95 -41.09 3.02
N ASP A 167 -6.00 -40.29 2.95
CA ASP A 167 -7.16 -40.11 3.85
C ASP A 167 -6.99 -39.90 5.37
N GLU A 168 -5.85 -40.22 6.00
CA GLU A 168 -5.66 -40.06 7.46
C GLU A 168 -4.65 -38.95 7.84
N ASP A 169 -3.81 -38.49 6.91
CA ASP A 169 -2.79 -37.45 7.19
C ASP A 169 -3.24 -36.01 6.81
N SER A 170 -4.47 -35.82 6.31
CA SER A 170 -4.95 -34.51 5.83
C SER A 170 -5.09 -33.46 6.94
N GLU A 171 -5.31 -33.88 8.20
CA GLU A 171 -5.30 -32.97 9.35
C GLU A 171 -3.90 -32.43 9.67
N HIS A 172 -2.84 -33.15 9.28
CA HIS A 172 -1.47 -32.74 9.57
C HIS A 172 -1.02 -31.54 8.72
N CYS A 173 -1.46 -31.45 7.45
CA CYS A 173 -1.19 -30.27 6.61
C CYS A 173 -1.91 -29.02 7.11
N ARG A 174 -3.12 -29.19 7.69
CA ARG A 174 -3.88 -28.09 8.29
C ARG A 174 -3.24 -27.53 9.57
N THR A 175 -2.44 -28.33 10.27
CA THR A 175 -1.85 -27.99 11.57
C THR A 175 -0.34 -27.76 11.51
N ALA A 176 0.26 -27.73 10.32
CA ALA A 176 1.68 -27.41 10.15
C ALA A 176 2.01 -26.10 10.89
N VAL A 177 2.80 -26.21 11.96
CA VAL A 177 3.22 -25.08 12.78
C VAL A 177 4.43 -24.45 12.14
N LEU A 178 4.41 -23.13 11.91
CA LEU A 178 5.59 -22.40 11.46
C LEU A 178 6.77 -22.70 12.39
N SER A 179 7.97 -22.78 11.81
CA SER A 179 9.18 -22.74 12.62
C SER A 179 9.17 -21.45 13.46
N ALA A 180 9.78 -21.50 14.65
CA ALA A 180 9.84 -20.31 15.51
C ALA A 180 10.51 -19.11 14.79
N ALA A 181 11.47 -19.38 13.91
CA ALA A 181 12.16 -18.37 13.11
C ALA A 181 11.25 -17.77 12.01
N ASP A 182 10.45 -18.61 11.33
CA ASP A 182 9.50 -18.12 10.32
C ASP A 182 8.37 -17.33 10.95
N LYS A 183 7.90 -17.77 12.13
CA LYS A 183 6.92 -17.02 12.91
C LYS A 183 7.46 -15.64 13.31
N GLU A 184 8.66 -15.57 13.86
CA GLU A 184 9.30 -14.29 14.21
C GLU A 184 9.47 -13.38 12.97
N THR A 185 9.85 -13.96 11.84
CA THR A 185 10.01 -13.23 10.57
C THR A 185 8.67 -12.70 10.07
N LEU A 186 7.60 -13.50 10.15
CA LEU A 186 6.24 -13.10 9.78
C LEU A 186 5.73 -11.97 10.69
N ASP A 187 5.87 -12.15 12.01
CA ASP A 187 5.44 -11.18 13.02
C ASP A 187 6.14 -9.83 12.80
N ARG A 188 7.46 -9.84 12.56
CA ARG A 188 8.23 -8.63 12.19
C ARG A 188 7.68 -7.98 10.91
N GLY A 189 7.36 -8.79 9.90
CA GLY A 189 6.77 -8.28 8.66
C GLY A 189 5.43 -7.56 8.89
N ILE A 190 4.57 -8.12 9.75
CA ILE A 190 3.28 -7.52 10.12
C ILE A 190 3.49 -6.22 10.90
N GLU A 191 4.41 -6.20 11.87
CA GLU A 191 4.74 -5.01 12.65
C GLU A 191 5.24 -3.86 11.78
N GLU A 192 6.12 -4.15 10.82
CA GLU A 192 6.66 -3.14 9.90
C GLU A 192 5.58 -2.56 8.97
N VAL A 193 4.70 -3.40 8.42
CA VAL A 193 3.56 -2.91 7.61
C VAL A 193 2.64 -2.04 8.46
N SER A 194 2.36 -2.44 9.71
CA SER A 194 1.50 -1.70 10.64
C SER A 194 2.13 -0.38 11.09
N HIS A 195 3.44 -0.34 11.27
CA HIS A 195 4.17 0.89 11.56
C HIS A 195 4.18 1.81 10.34
N ALA A 196 4.48 1.28 9.16
CA ALA A 196 4.44 2.05 7.92
C ALA A 196 3.06 2.69 7.69
N GLN A 197 2.01 1.92 7.95
CA GLN A 197 0.64 2.37 7.94
C GLN A 197 0.47 3.61 8.83
N ASN A 198 0.79 3.51 10.13
CA ASN A 198 0.70 4.63 11.07
C ASN A 198 1.45 5.89 10.59
N LEU A 199 2.63 5.72 9.99
CA LEU A 199 3.39 6.85 9.43
C LEU A 199 2.68 7.48 8.22
N LEU A 200 2.11 6.68 7.32
CA LEU A 200 1.30 7.19 6.19
C LEU A 200 0.05 7.96 6.65
N PHE A 201 -0.52 7.60 7.81
CA PHE A 201 -1.67 8.32 8.39
C PHE A 201 -1.27 9.56 9.20
N ALA A 202 -0.09 9.57 9.80
CA ALA A 202 0.40 10.71 10.56
C ALA A 202 0.70 11.92 9.66
N THR A 203 1.04 11.68 8.40
CA THR A 203 1.21 12.74 7.40
C THR A 203 -0.17 13.28 6.99
N GLN A 204 -0.55 14.45 7.50
CA GLN A 204 -1.83 15.11 7.20
C GLN A 204 -2.06 15.35 5.70
N GLU A 205 -1.00 15.29 4.90
CA GLU A 205 -1.06 15.30 3.44
C GLU A 205 -1.28 13.88 2.91
N TYR A 206 -2.55 13.51 2.79
CA TYR A 206 -2.97 12.33 2.02
C TYR A 206 -2.72 12.56 0.52
N GLY A 207 -1.45 12.55 0.14
CA GLY A 207 -1.02 12.69 -1.24
C GLY A 207 -1.34 11.44 -2.07
N SER A 208 -1.44 11.62 -3.39
CA SER A 208 -1.58 10.53 -4.36
C SER A 208 -0.52 9.44 -4.18
N THR A 209 0.67 9.80 -3.72
CA THR A 209 1.78 8.88 -3.49
C THR A 209 1.57 7.95 -2.29
N ALA A 210 0.97 8.44 -1.19
CA ALA A 210 0.63 7.60 -0.04
C ALA A 210 -0.45 6.57 -0.43
N LEU A 211 -1.49 7.02 -1.13
CA LEU A 211 -2.54 6.14 -1.66
C LEU A 211 -1.99 5.11 -2.65
N SER A 212 -1.07 5.51 -3.53
CA SER A 212 -0.41 4.58 -4.46
C SER A 212 0.43 3.53 -3.73
N ALA A 213 1.16 3.91 -2.67
CA ALA A 213 1.94 2.97 -1.86
C ALA A 213 1.03 2.00 -1.10
N ALA A 214 -0.07 2.50 -0.55
CA ALA A 214 -1.10 1.71 0.10
C ALA A 214 -1.75 0.71 -0.87
N LYS A 215 -2.19 1.17 -2.05
CA LYS A 215 -2.76 0.34 -3.12
C LYS A 215 -1.81 -0.77 -3.54
N SER A 216 -0.54 -0.44 -3.78
CA SER A 216 0.48 -1.43 -4.16
C SER A 216 0.72 -2.48 -3.08
N THR A 217 0.67 -2.09 -1.80
CA THR A 217 0.87 -3.01 -0.68
C THR A 217 -0.31 -3.97 -0.57
N MET A 218 -1.53 -3.45 -0.59
CA MET A 218 -2.76 -4.26 -0.58
C MET A 218 -2.81 -5.28 -1.71
N LEU A 219 -2.46 -4.87 -2.94
CA LEU A 219 -2.41 -5.78 -4.09
C LEU A 219 -1.35 -6.88 -3.93
N SER A 220 -0.19 -6.54 -3.36
CA SER A 220 0.87 -7.50 -3.07
C SER A 220 0.43 -8.54 -2.03
N LEU A 221 -0.18 -8.09 -0.93
CA LEU A 221 -0.67 -9.00 0.12
C LEU A 221 -1.81 -9.91 -0.40
N LEU A 222 -2.69 -9.38 -1.24
CA LEU A 222 -3.74 -10.17 -1.89
C LEU A 222 -3.14 -11.23 -2.83
N ALA A 223 -2.16 -10.85 -3.67
CA ALA A 223 -1.49 -11.79 -4.57
C ALA A 223 -0.70 -12.88 -3.82
N LEU A 224 -0.14 -12.55 -2.65
CA LEU A 224 0.49 -13.54 -1.76
C LEU A 224 -0.52 -14.58 -1.27
N HIS A 225 -1.71 -14.16 -0.87
CA HIS A 225 -2.78 -15.04 -0.40
C HIS A 225 -3.27 -16.04 -1.46
N GLU A 226 -3.28 -15.64 -2.74
CA GLU A 226 -3.72 -16.47 -3.87
C GLU A 226 -2.78 -17.63 -4.19
N ARG A 227 -1.62 -17.72 -3.53
CA ARG A 227 -0.70 -18.86 -3.69
C ARG A 227 -1.29 -20.12 -3.04
N HIS A 228 -1.82 -21.01 -3.88
CA HIS A 228 -2.49 -22.25 -3.47
C HIS A 228 -1.68 -23.18 -2.56
N SER A 229 -0.35 -23.07 -2.55
CA SER A 229 0.51 -23.91 -1.72
C SER A 229 0.64 -23.41 -0.28
N LEU A 230 0.17 -22.21 0.07
CA LEU A 230 0.36 -21.68 1.42
C LEU A 230 -0.58 -22.36 2.42
N VAL A 231 0.01 -22.77 3.55
CA VAL A 231 -0.70 -23.22 4.74
C VAL A 231 -1.73 -22.18 5.22
N SER A 232 -2.88 -22.67 5.71
CA SER A 232 -4.06 -21.86 6.02
C SER A 232 -3.80 -20.74 7.05
N HIS A 233 -3.04 -21.04 8.10
CA HIS A 233 -2.71 -20.05 9.13
C HIS A 233 -1.91 -18.86 8.56
N LEU A 234 -1.01 -19.11 7.59
CA LEU A 234 -0.21 -18.07 6.96
C LEU A 234 -1.09 -17.21 6.05
N ARG A 235 -2.01 -17.84 5.30
CA ARG A 235 -3.03 -17.14 4.50
C ARG A 235 -3.86 -16.21 5.39
N ILE A 236 -4.32 -16.67 6.57
CA ILE A 236 -5.05 -15.84 7.52
C ILE A 236 -4.19 -14.70 8.07
N ALA A 237 -2.94 -14.95 8.47
CA ALA A 237 -2.08 -13.92 9.03
C ALA A 237 -1.81 -12.79 8.03
N ILE A 238 -1.50 -13.13 6.78
CA ILE A 238 -1.31 -12.16 5.69
C ILE A 238 -2.61 -11.39 5.44
N MET A 239 -3.74 -12.08 5.37
CA MET A 239 -5.02 -11.43 5.14
C MET A 239 -5.49 -10.57 6.33
N ASN A 240 -5.14 -10.91 7.56
CA ASN A 240 -5.41 -10.06 8.73
C ASN A 240 -4.67 -8.72 8.59
N CYS A 241 -3.38 -8.78 8.24
CA CYS A 241 -2.58 -7.58 7.98
C CYS A 241 -3.15 -6.78 6.80
N ALA A 242 -3.47 -7.44 5.68
CA ALA A 242 -4.05 -6.80 4.51
C ALA A 242 -5.39 -6.12 4.83
N LEU A 243 -6.25 -6.78 5.60
CA LEU A 243 -7.55 -6.27 5.98
C LEU A 243 -7.43 -5.07 6.92
N GLU A 244 -6.60 -5.14 7.96
CA GLU A 244 -6.36 -4.01 8.88
C GLU A 244 -5.78 -2.79 8.16
N PHE A 245 -4.86 -3.04 7.22
CA PHE A 245 -4.29 -2.02 6.37
C PHE A 245 -5.35 -1.40 5.46
N ALA A 246 -6.10 -2.22 4.71
CA ALA A 246 -7.18 -1.78 3.83
C ALA A 246 -8.22 -0.97 4.60
N TYR A 247 -8.53 -1.41 5.82
CA TYR A 247 -9.54 -0.83 6.66
C TYR A 247 -9.15 0.52 7.24
N SER A 248 -7.88 0.73 7.57
CA SER A 248 -7.42 2.06 7.93
C SER A 248 -7.38 3.00 6.73
N VAL A 249 -6.96 2.51 5.55
CA VAL A 249 -6.81 3.37 4.35
C VAL A 249 -8.14 3.81 3.81
N THR A 250 -9.10 2.90 3.79
CA THR A 250 -10.47 3.25 3.41
C THR A 250 -11.18 3.99 4.56
N GLY A 251 -10.81 3.74 5.82
CA GLY A 251 -11.49 4.29 6.99
C GLY A 251 -12.99 3.98 7.02
N TRP A 252 -13.38 2.95 6.26
CA TRP A 252 -14.74 2.63 5.74
C TRP A 252 -15.59 3.84 5.46
N CYS A 253 -14.86 4.79 4.87
CA CYS A 253 -15.27 5.70 3.84
C CYS A 253 -16.42 6.60 4.25
N MET A 254 -16.10 7.40 5.27
CA MET A 254 -16.57 8.76 5.48
C MET A 254 -18.10 8.89 5.59
N GLY A 255 -18.69 8.07 6.46
CA GLY A 255 -19.91 8.40 7.23
C GLY A 255 -21.09 8.96 6.44
N SER A 256 -21.60 8.22 5.46
CA SER A 256 -22.97 8.24 4.90
C SER A 256 -23.77 9.53 4.61
N ASP A 257 -23.40 10.77 4.97
CA ASP A 257 -24.27 11.95 4.77
C ASP A 257 -23.63 13.36 4.85
N SER A 258 -22.30 13.54 4.91
CA SER A 258 -21.74 14.90 4.78
C SER A 258 -21.79 15.36 3.32
N ALA A 259 -22.94 15.93 2.97
CA ALA A 259 -23.35 16.40 1.66
C ALA A 259 -22.22 17.08 0.86
N ALA A 260 -22.01 16.53 -0.35
CA ALA A 260 -21.80 17.30 -1.57
C ALA A 260 -20.88 18.53 -1.43
N THR A 261 -19.57 18.34 -1.37
CA THR A 261 -18.64 19.40 -1.77
C THR A 261 -17.42 18.84 -2.51
N HIS A 262 -17.40 19.17 -3.81
CA HIS A 262 -16.26 19.25 -4.72
C HIS A 262 -15.74 18.00 -5.45
N ASN A 263 -16.50 17.67 -6.52
CA ASN A 263 -16.05 17.35 -7.88
C ASN A 263 -14.53 17.51 -8.15
N SER A 264 -13.78 16.39 -8.15
CA SER A 264 -12.80 16.05 -9.21
C SER A 264 -11.88 14.84 -8.92
N SER A 265 -11.98 14.15 -7.78
CA SER A 265 -11.15 12.95 -7.48
C SER A 265 -11.94 11.66 -7.16
N SER A 266 -13.20 11.55 -7.59
CA SER A 266 -14.12 10.46 -7.20
C SER A 266 -13.63 9.05 -7.54
N ASN A 267 -12.81 8.88 -8.58
CA ASN A 267 -12.48 7.54 -9.08
C ASN A 267 -11.42 6.82 -8.22
N SER A 268 -10.42 7.53 -7.69
CA SER A 268 -9.34 6.88 -6.92
C SER A 268 -9.82 6.30 -5.60
N ASN A 269 -10.81 6.93 -4.97
CA ASN A 269 -11.36 6.45 -3.71
C ASN A 269 -12.23 5.21 -3.92
N SER A 270 -13.05 5.18 -4.97
CA SER A 270 -13.88 4.01 -5.29
C SER A 270 -13.03 2.77 -5.59
N ASP A 271 -11.91 2.93 -6.29
CA ASP A 271 -10.95 1.85 -6.53
C ASP A 271 -10.40 1.24 -5.23
N MET A 272 -10.09 2.08 -4.24
CA MET A 272 -9.56 1.64 -2.95
C MET A 272 -10.61 0.91 -2.12
N CYS A 273 -11.86 1.38 -2.13
CA CYS A 273 -12.97 0.69 -1.47
C CYS A 273 -13.22 -0.69 -2.07
N LEU A 274 -13.23 -0.79 -3.40
CA LEU A 274 -13.38 -2.07 -4.09
C LEU A 274 -12.23 -3.02 -3.79
N LEU A 275 -10.99 -2.52 -3.72
CA LEU A 275 -9.84 -3.31 -3.32
C LEU A 275 -9.95 -3.80 -1.87
N ALA A 276 -10.41 -2.96 -0.95
CA ALA A 276 -10.68 -3.37 0.43
C ALA A 276 -11.77 -4.45 0.50
N CYS A 277 -12.83 -4.33 -0.30
CA CYS A 277 -13.87 -5.36 -0.38
C CYS A 277 -13.34 -6.70 -0.92
N LYS A 278 -12.45 -6.66 -1.94
CA LYS A 278 -11.75 -7.87 -2.42
C LYS A 278 -10.93 -8.52 -1.31
N ILE A 279 -10.19 -7.72 -0.55
CA ILE A 279 -9.43 -8.17 0.62
C ILE A 279 -10.36 -8.77 1.68
N SER A 280 -11.52 -8.18 1.95
CA SER A 280 -12.52 -8.74 2.87
C SER A 280 -13.05 -10.10 2.40
N VAL A 281 -13.33 -10.27 1.11
CA VAL A 281 -13.77 -11.56 0.53
C VAL A 281 -12.66 -12.61 0.68
N ALA A 282 -11.43 -12.30 0.28
CA ALA A 282 -10.30 -13.22 0.41
C ALA A 282 -10.01 -13.59 1.87
N TRP A 283 -10.12 -12.63 2.79
CA TRP A 283 -10.00 -12.89 4.23
C TRP A 283 -11.12 -13.82 4.73
N ALA A 284 -12.37 -13.58 4.33
CA ALA A 284 -13.52 -14.37 4.75
C ALA A 284 -13.40 -15.82 4.28
N LEU A 285 -12.97 -16.04 3.03
CA LEU A 285 -12.67 -17.37 2.50
C LEU A 285 -11.58 -18.07 3.32
N ALA A 286 -10.45 -17.40 3.56
CA ALA A 286 -9.36 -17.95 4.38
C ALA A 286 -9.80 -18.33 5.80
N ALA A 287 -10.64 -17.48 6.41
CA ALA A 287 -11.17 -17.67 7.75
C ALA A 287 -12.15 -18.85 7.81
N ALA A 288 -13.08 -18.95 6.84
CA ALA A 288 -14.02 -20.06 6.75
C ALA A 288 -13.31 -21.41 6.55
N GLU A 289 -12.29 -21.46 5.69
CA GLU A 289 -11.46 -22.66 5.49
C GLU A 289 -10.72 -23.11 6.75
N SER A 290 -10.44 -22.19 7.66
CA SER A 290 -9.68 -22.46 8.89
C SER A 290 -10.57 -22.63 10.13
N THR A 291 -11.88 -22.84 9.93
CA THR A 291 -12.85 -23.03 11.03
C THR A 291 -12.88 -21.88 12.03
N ALA A 292 -12.62 -20.65 11.56
CA ALA A 292 -12.79 -19.47 12.41
C ALA A 292 -14.26 -19.31 12.81
N ASP A 293 -14.50 -18.64 13.95
CA ASP A 293 -15.84 -18.38 14.47
C ASP A 293 -16.70 -17.61 13.47
N GLY A 294 -17.90 -18.12 13.18
CA GLY A 294 -18.79 -17.55 12.17
C GLY A 294 -19.19 -16.11 12.50
N GLU A 295 -19.41 -15.81 13.79
CA GLU A 295 -19.78 -14.47 14.26
C GLU A 295 -18.60 -13.48 14.13
N GLN A 296 -17.37 -13.96 14.39
CA GLN A 296 -16.16 -13.18 14.12
C GLN A 296 -16.03 -12.81 12.64
N ILE A 297 -16.27 -13.77 11.73
CA ILE A 297 -16.23 -13.50 10.28
C ILE A 297 -17.30 -12.47 9.92
N LYS A 298 -18.56 -12.70 10.31
CA LYS A 298 -19.70 -11.81 10.09
C LYS A 298 -19.39 -10.37 10.53
N THR A 299 -18.90 -10.22 11.76
CA THR A 299 -18.54 -8.91 12.33
C THR A 299 -17.45 -8.21 11.52
N ARG A 300 -16.40 -8.95 11.14
CA ARG A 300 -15.20 -8.40 10.50
C ARG A 300 -15.46 -8.01 9.03
N VAL A 301 -16.39 -8.67 8.35
CA VAL A 301 -16.77 -8.35 6.96
C VAL A 301 -17.96 -7.40 6.83
N ALA A 302 -18.72 -7.15 7.91
CA ALA A 302 -19.88 -6.26 7.92
C ALA A 302 -19.67 -4.88 7.23
N PRO A 303 -18.50 -4.22 7.35
CA PRO A 303 -18.25 -2.97 6.65
C PRO A 303 -18.25 -3.12 5.13
N ALA A 304 -17.64 -4.19 4.62
CA ALA A 304 -17.60 -4.50 3.20
C ALA A 304 -19.00 -4.87 2.69
N VAL A 305 -19.76 -5.67 3.44
CA VAL A 305 -21.17 -6.00 3.15
C VAL A 305 -21.97 -4.71 2.95
N LYS A 306 -21.93 -3.80 3.92
CA LYS A 306 -22.67 -2.53 3.88
C LYS A 306 -22.26 -1.65 2.69
N TYR A 307 -20.97 -1.56 2.41
CA TYR A 307 -20.48 -0.79 1.26
C TYR A 307 -20.96 -1.41 -0.05
N LEU A 308 -20.80 -2.72 -0.22
CA LEU A 308 -21.15 -3.42 -1.46
C LEU A 308 -22.65 -3.37 -1.73
N GLU A 309 -23.48 -3.61 -0.71
CA GLU A 309 -24.95 -3.52 -0.78
C GLU A 309 -25.40 -2.17 -1.37
N ALA A 310 -24.85 -1.07 -0.84
CA ALA A 310 -25.16 0.29 -1.29
C ALA A 310 -24.70 0.60 -2.74
N HIS A 311 -23.78 -0.20 -3.29
CA HIS A 311 -23.18 0.04 -4.63
C HIS A 311 -23.53 -1.05 -5.66
N THR A 312 -24.32 -2.05 -5.31
CA THR A 312 -24.76 -3.13 -6.22
C THR A 312 -25.49 -2.58 -7.46
N ALA A 313 -26.29 -1.53 -7.31
CA ALA A 313 -27.02 -0.94 -8.44
C ALA A 313 -26.11 -0.28 -9.50
N ALA A 314 -24.88 0.11 -9.12
CA ALA A 314 -24.00 0.95 -9.94
C ALA A 314 -22.85 0.19 -10.61
N SER A 315 -22.50 -1.02 -10.14
CA SER A 315 -21.29 -1.71 -10.57
C SER A 315 -21.44 -3.23 -10.54
N ALA A 316 -21.23 -3.87 -11.70
CA ALA A 316 -21.18 -5.33 -11.79
C ALA A 316 -20.07 -5.92 -10.91
N ALA A 317 -18.93 -5.23 -10.76
CA ALA A 317 -17.86 -5.67 -9.87
C ALA A 317 -18.29 -5.67 -8.40
N SER A 318 -19.08 -4.69 -7.97
CA SER A 318 -19.64 -4.66 -6.61
C SER A 318 -20.63 -5.80 -6.39
N CYS A 319 -21.51 -6.07 -7.37
CA CYS A 319 -22.42 -7.22 -7.31
C CYS A 319 -21.68 -8.55 -7.15
N LYS A 320 -20.62 -8.78 -7.94
CA LYS A 320 -19.82 -10.01 -7.86
C LYS A 320 -19.19 -10.20 -6.48
N LEU A 321 -18.56 -9.15 -5.95
CA LEU A 321 -17.94 -9.21 -4.61
C LEU A 321 -18.99 -9.39 -3.51
N TYR A 322 -20.17 -8.77 -3.66
CA TYR A 322 -21.26 -8.91 -2.71
C TYR A 322 -21.78 -10.35 -2.68
N ALA A 323 -22.02 -10.95 -3.85
CA ALA A 323 -22.43 -12.34 -3.97
C ALA A 323 -21.40 -13.29 -3.37
N GLN A 324 -20.11 -13.12 -3.70
CA GLN A 324 -19.04 -13.94 -3.14
C GLN A 324 -19.01 -13.87 -1.61
N LEU A 325 -19.15 -12.67 -1.03
CA LEU A 325 -19.16 -12.50 0.41
C LEU A 325 -20.38 -13.16 1.06
N LEU A 326 -21.55 -13.02 0.45
CA LEU A 326 -22.79 -13.65 0.93
C LEU A 326 -22.76 -15.18 0.84
N ILE A 327 -22.14 -15.74 -0.21
CA ILE A 327 -21.90 -17.18 -0.32
C ILE A 327 -21.04 -17.67 0.84
N VAL A 328 -19.93 -16.97 1.14
CA VAL A 328 -19.09 -17.31 2.29
C VAL A 328 -19.87 -17.23 3.60
N LEU A 329 -20.64 -16.16 3.81
CA LEU A 329 -21.48 -16.00 4.99
C LEU A 329 -22.50 -17.15 5.11
N SER A 330 -23.18 -17.51 4.03
CA SER A 330 -24.15 -18.63 4.03
C SER A 330 -23.52 -19.98 4.43
N SER A 331 -22.21 -20.15 4.22
CA SER A 331 -21.50 -21.40 4.57
C SER A 331 -21.08 -21.49 6.04
N ILE A 332 -21.10 -20.38 6.79
CA ILE A 332 -20.60 -20.30 8.17
C ILE A 332 -21.68 -19.93 9.20
N LEU A 333 -22.87 -19.52 8.74
CA LEU A 333 -23.98 -19.15 9.61
C LEU A 333 -24.66 -20.40 10.18
N GLU A 334 -25.07 -20.34 11.44
CA GLU A 334 -25.73 -21.46 12.13
C GLU A 334 -27.26 -21.42 11.99
N ASP A 335 -27.84 -20.23 11.80
CA ASP A 335 -29.29 -20.04 11.65
C ASP A 335 -29.73 -20.34 10.21
N GLU A 336 -30.61 -21.33 10.03
CA GLU A 336 -31.05 -21.79 8.70
C GLU A 336 -31.74 -20.69 7.89
N ASP A 337 -32.51 -19.81 8.54
CA ASP A 337 -33.20 -18.70 7.87
C ASP A 337 -32.18 -17.65 7.39
N GLU A 338 -31.17 -17.34 8.20
CA GLU A 338 -30.06 -16.46 7.79
C GLU A 338 -29.24 -17.07 6.65
N VAL A 339 -28.99 -18.39 6.66
CA VAL A 339 -28.29 -19.11 5.58
C VAL A 339 -29.03 -18.98 4.25
N ILE A 340 -30.34 -19.29 4.25
CA ILE A 340 -31.18 -19.21 3.06
C ILE A 340 -31.24 -17.78 2.54
N SER A 341 -31.47 -16.81 3.44
CA SER A 341 -31.55 -15.38 3.10
C SER A 341 -30.24 -14.87 2.47
N ALA A 342 -29.08 -15.24 3.02
CA ALA A 342 -27.79 -14.87 2.47
C ALA A 342 -27.56 -15.49 1.08
N TYR A 343 -27.92 -16.77 0.89
CA TYR A 343 -27.77 -17.46 -0.38
C TYR A 343 -28.69 -16.88 -1.48
N GLU A 344 -29.96 -16.62 -1.18
CA GLU A 344 -30.89 -15.96 -2.10
C GLU A 344 -30.41 -14.55 -2.49
N SER A 345 -29.93 -13.79 -1.50
CA SER A 345 -29.35 -12.46 -1.74
C SER A 345 -28.11 -12.51 -2.64
N ALA A 346 -27.30 -13.59 -2.55
CA ALA A 346 -26.16 -13.79 -3.44
C ALA A 346 -26.61 -14.05 -4.89
N ILE A 347 -27.65 -14.87 -5.09
CA ILE A 347 -28.24 -15.11 -6.41
C ILE A 347 -28.75 -13.80 -7.02
N ASP A 348 -29.47 -13.00 -6.24
CA ASP A 348 -30.02 -11.73 -6.74
C ASP A 348 -28.91 -10.73 -7.10
N ALA A 349 -27.83 -10.70 -6.32
CA ALA A 349 -26.65 -9.91 -6.64
C ALA A 349 -26.00 -10.37 -7.96
N LEU A 350 -25.85 -11.67 -8.20
CA LEU A 350 -25.32 -12.20 -9.46
C LEU A 350 -26.24 -11.93 -10.66
N LYS A 351 -27.56 -12.09 -10.52
CA LYS A 351 -28.53 -11.70 -11.55
C LYS A 351 -28.42 -10.23 -11.91
N GLN A 352 -28.24 -9.37 -10.90
CA GLN A 352 -28.01 -7.94 -11.12
C GLN A 352 -26.65 -7.70 -11.81
N ALA A 353 -25.59 -8.43 -11.46
CA ALA A 353 -24.31 -8.37 -12.18
C ALA A 353 -24.47 -8.74 -13.67
N HIS A 354 -25.18 -9.84 -13.95
CA HIS A 354 -25.46 -10.31 -15.31
C HIS A 354 -26.28 -9.28 -16.10
N LYS A 355 -27.29 -8.67 -15.47
CA LYS A 355 -28.07 -7.59 -16.11
C LYS A 355 -27.19 -6.38 -16.49
N LEU A 356 -26.22 -6.03 -15.65
CA LEU A 356 -25.27 -4.94 -15.91
C LEU A 356 -24.23 -5.31 -16.97
N ARG A 357 -23.80 -6.58 -17.00
CA ARG A 357 -22.81 -7.13 -17.94
C ARG A 357 -23.20 -8.55 -18.38
N PRO A 358 -24.05 -8.68 -19.43
CA PRO A 358 -24.56 -9.98 -19.86
C PRO A 358 -23.51 -10.93 -20.47
N ASP A 359 -22.33 -10.39 -20.80
CA ASP A 359 -21.21 -11.09 -21.42
C ASP A 359 -20.11 -11.53 -20.43
N ASP A 360 -20.31 -11.32 -19.12
CA ASP A 360 -19.36 -11.74 -18.09
C ASP A 360 -19.47 -13.26 -17.85
N GLU A 361 -18.61 -14.03 -18.54
CA GLU A 361 -18.58 -15.51 -18.47
C GLU A 361 -18.48 -16.04 -17.03
N ASP A 362 -17.73 -15.37 -16.16
CA ASP A 362 -17.59 -15.78 -14.75
C ASP A 362 -18.92 -15.66 -13.98
N VAL A 363 -19.73 -14.63 -14.27
CA VAL A 363 -21.07 -14.49 -13.67
C VAL A 363 -22.04 -15.55 -14.21
N ILE A 364 -21.96 -15.84 -15.51
CA ILE A 364 -22.78 -16.88 -16.15
C ILE A 364 -22.49 -18.24 -15.51
N CYS A 365 -21.22 -18.63 -15.43
CA CYS A 365 -20.81 -19.89 -14.81
C CYS A 365 -21.29 -19.99 -13.35
N GLN A 366 -21.11 -18.93 -12.55
CA GLN A 366 -21.57 -18.92 -11.15
C GLN A 366 -23.09 -19.09 -11.03
N LEU A 367 -23.89 -18.45 -11.90
CA LEU A 367 -25.34 -18.61 -11.91
C LEU A 367 -25.78 -20.02 -12.33
N GLU A 368 -25.13 -20.59 -13.34
CA GLU A 368 -25.35 -21.97 -13.78
C GLU A 368 -24.98 -22.98 -12.68
N ASP A 369 -23.85 -22.80 -12.00
CA ASP A 369 -23.40 -23.63 -10.86
C ASP A 369 -24.39 -23.57 -9.69
N MET A 370 -25.09 -22.45 -9.53
CA MET A 370 -26.16 -22.26 -8.54
C MET A 370 -27.54 -22.75 -9.03
N GLY A 371 -27.62 -23.32 -10.24
CA GLY A 371 -28.86 -23.85 -10.80
C GLY A 371 -29.86 -22.78 -11.25
N VAL A 372 -29.40 -21.56 -11.55
CA VAL A 372 -30.22 -20.46 -12.05
C VAL A 372 -30.26 -20.50 -13.57
N GLU A 373 -31.46 -20.64 -14.15
CA GLU A 373 -31.68 -20.51 -15.59
C GLU A 373 -31.65 -19.02 -16.00
N LEU A 374 -30.80 -18.66 -16.97
CA LEU A 374 -30.56 -17.29 -17.46
C LEU A 374 -31.57 -16.81 -18.51
#